data_AF-W4V976-F1
#
_entry.id   AF-W4V976-F1
#
_cell.length_a   1.000
_cell.length_b   1.000
_cell.length_c   1.000
_cell.angle_alpha   90.00
_cell.angle_beta   90.00
_cell.angle_gamma   90.00
#
_symmetry.space_group_name_H-M   'P 1'
#
loop_
_entity.id
_entity.type
_entity.pdbx_description
1 polymer ?
#
loop_
_entity_poly.entity_id
_entity_poly.type
_entity_poly.pdbx_seq_one_letter_code
_entity_poly.pdbx_strand_id
1 'polypeptide(L)'
;MVGSFYVKDGVMKIGWSVSSDFSPHLAVIRSFSYGFNFPTEYPHFADGNMRYHFMFMFLAGNLEFLGLRIDWAFNLPAILSIVSFLTLLYSFAVLLLGEKIIGVITGVLFFFRSSFAFFTFIAGKPTIKEALSGIKGMTEHIGNTQHEEWGLYAQKVYVNQRHLPFVLGIMMLALIIVLPLFIKMMTSISELYQKRVQESQVSQDSQEPDESQEIVTDKDEGIDKDEKKESFWKSYIKEFILDKSAWIPNSIFTSVVMGVLLGLTGFWNGAVVIAALAVLFVMAIFSKHRLDYLIIALITVGLAYCQTQFFVRSGGSVVSPSIYVGFLANTNGLQQDLSRFFAVNGFGATLQHLFKLIPYVAGFISNFLEFCRLL
;
A
#
# COMPACT_ATOMS: atom_id res chain seq x y z
N MET A 1 12.78 -26.20 -19.86
CA MET A 1 12.08 -26.58 -18.61
C MET A 1 11.83 -25.28 -17.85
N VAL A 2 10.57 -24.98 -17.51
CA VAL A 2 10.15 -23.68 -16.97
C VAL A 2 9.90 -23.84 -15.47
N GLY A 3 10.71 -23.19 -14.63
CA GLY A 3 10.55 -23.21 -13.18
C GLY A 3 11.75 -22.56 -12.49
N SER A 4 11.50 -21.67 -11.52
CA SER A 4 12.56 -20.96 -10.80
C SER A 4 13.20 -21.79 -9.68
N PHE A 5 12.55 -22.86 -9.23
CA PHE A 5 13.11 -23.82 -8.27
C PHE A 5 12.46 -25.20 -8.41
N TYR A 6 13.29 -26.23 -8.58
CA TYR A 6 12.85 -27.62 -8.70
C TYR A 6 13.97 -28.60 -8.34
N VAL A 7 13.59 -29.83 -7.99
CA VAL A 7 14.53 -30.95 -7.76
C VAL A 7 14.43 -31.93 -8.92
N LYS A 8 15.58 -32.25 -9.53
CA LYS A 8 15.70 -33.28 -10.56
C LYS A 8 16.93 -34.15 -10.30
N ASP A 9 16.76 -35.46 -10.31
CA ASP A 9 17.83 -36.44 -10.12
C ASP A 9 18.65 -36.21 -8.83
N GLY A 10 17.97 -35.85 -7.75
CA GLY A 10 18.61 -35.51 -6.45
C GLY A 10 19.28 -34.14 -6.40
N VAL A 11 19.31 -33.39 -7.50
CA VAL A 11 19.94 -32.07 -7.58
C VAL A 11 18.90 -30.97 -7.49
N MET A 12 19.09 -30.03 -6.55
CA MET A 12 18.33 -28.79 -6.48
C MET A 12 18.77 -27.85 -7.61
N LYS A 13 17.82 -27.37 -8.40
CA LYS A 13 18.05 -26.42 -9.48
C LYS A 13 17.30 -25.15 -9.19
N ILE A 14 18.04 -24.04 -9.20
CA ILE A 14 17.55 -22.69 -8.90
C ILE A 14 17.78 -21.83 -10.14
N GLY A 15 16.78 -21.05 -10.53
CA GLY A 15 16.91 -20.09 -11.63
C GLY A 15 17.94 -19.01 -11.30
N TRP A 16 18.74 -18.63 -12.29
CA TRP A 16 19.79 -17.62 -12.10
C TRP A 16 19.25 -16.30 -11.53
N SER A 17 18.08 -15.86 -12.00
CA SER A 17 17.43 -14.62 -11.59
C SER A 17 16.94 -14.59 -10.13
N VAL A 18 16.89 -15.74 -9.45
CA VAL A 18 16.37 -15.85 -8.07
C VAL A 18 17.40 -16.41 -7.10
N SER A 19 18.60 -16.74 -7.58
CA SER A 19 19.61 -17.49 -6.84
C SER A 19 20.10 -16.76 -5.57
N SER A 20 20.18 -15.43 -5.61
CA SER A 20 20.60 -14.59 -4.50
C SER A 20 19.70 -14.71 -3.28
N ASP A 21 18.38 -14.76 -3.50
CA ASP A 21 17.38 -14.77 -2.43
C ASP A 21 17.04 -16.20 -2.03
N PHE A 22 17.10 -17.15 -2.98
CA PHE A 22 16.77 -18.55 -2.70
C PHE A 22 17.83 -19.25 -1.88
N SER A 23 19.12 -18.98 -2.13
CA SER A 23 20.20 -19.58 -1.35
C SER A 23 20.02 -19.38 0.16
N PRO A 24 19.78 -18.14 0.66
CA PRO A 24 19.52 -17.94 2.07
C PRO A 24 18.16 -18.50 2.54
N HIS A 25 17.10 -18.42 1.73
CA HIS A 25 15.80 -19.03 2.09
C HIS A 25 15.89 -20.55 2.26
N LEU A 26 16.57 -21.25 1.36
CA LEU A 26 16.69 -22.71 1.40
C LEU A 26 17.49 -23.18 2.62
N ALA A 27 18.55 -22.46 2.99
CA ALA A 27 19.27 -22.76 4.22
C ALA A 27 18.40 -22.61 5.47
N VAL A 28 17.53 -21.59 5.51
CA VAL A 28 16.58 -21.39 6.61
C VAL A 28 15.49 -22.47 6.63
N ILE A 29 14.95 -22.83 5.46
CA ILE A 29 14.01 -23.96 5.34
C ILE A 29 14.66 -25.24 5.88
N ARG A 30 15.90 -25.53 5.45
CA ARG A 30 16.66 -26.72 5.83
C ARG A 30 17.09 -26.72 7.29
N SER A 31 17.30 -25.56 7.91
CA SER A 31 17.58 -25.50 9.34
C SER A 31 16.37 -25.92 10.16
N PHE A 32 15.13 -25.76 9.67
CA PHE A 32 13.93 -26.31 10.30
C PHE A 32 13.65 -27.77 9.94
N SER A 33 13.87 -28.17 8.68
CA SER A 33 13.48 -29.51 8.23
C SER A 33 14.49 -30.61 8.57
N TYR A 34 15.79 -30.31 8.54
CA TYR A 34 16.86 -31.25 8.90
C TYR A 34 17.65 -30.81 10.15
N GLY A 35 17.54 -29.55 10.54
CA GLY A 35 18.18 -29.03 11.75
C GLY A 35 17.23 -28.96 12.94
N PHE A 36 17.81 -28.72 14.12
CA PHE A 36 17.08 -28.42 15.34
C PHE A 36 17.01 -26.90 15.56
N ASN A 37 16.40 -26.16 14.62
CA ASN A 37 16.33 -24.70 14.68
C ASN A 37 15.23 -24.18 15.63
N PHE A 38 15.30 -24.67 16.87
CA PHE A 38 14.51 -24.27 18.02
C PHE A 38 15.40 -24.30 19.26
N PRO A 39 15.66 -23.16 19.91
CA PRO A 39 15.23 -21.79 19.58
C PRO A 39 15.57 -21.32 18.15
N THR A 40 14.64 -20.62 17.48
CA THR A 40 14.78 -20.22 16.06
C THR A 40 15.87 -19.18 15.84
N GLU A 41 16.78 -19.44 14.90
CA GLU A 41 17.95 -18.64 14.53
C GLU A 41 18.20 -18.59 13.01
N TYR A 42 18.81 -17.52 12.52
CA TYR A 42 19.23 -17.43 11.12
C TYR A 42 20.58 -18.14 10.95
N PRO A 43 20.69 -19.14 10.06
CA PRO A 43 21.95 -19.85 9.84
C PRO A 43 23.06 -18.98 9.23
N HIS A 44 22.71 -17.79 8.73
CA HIS A 44 23.63 -16.88 8.05
C HIS A 44 24.27 -15.84 8.97
N PHE A 45 23.70 -15.62 10.15
CA PHE A 45 24.20 -14.62 11.10
C PHE A 45 24.86 -15.31 12.28
N ALA A 46 26.10 -14.91 12.59
CA ALA A 46 26.87 -15.51 13.69
C ALA A 46 26.22 -15.30 15.07
N ASP A 47 25.38 -14.27 15.21
CA ASP A 47 24.62 -13.99 16.43
C ASP A 47 23.25 -14.68 16.48
N GLY A 48 22.89 -15.44 15.44
CA GLY A 48 21.64 -16.19 15.31
C GLY A 48 20.38 -15.33 15.22
N ASN A 49 20.45 -14.00 15.27
CA ASN A 49 19.28 -13.16 15.46
C ASN A 49 18.33 -13.17 14.26
N MET A 50 17.02 -13.34 14.53
CA MET A 50 15.98 -13.40 13.52
C MET A 50 15.57 -12.00 13.03
N ARG A 51 16.40 -11.39 12.17
CA ARG A 51 16.24 -9.99 11.71
C ARG A 51 15.28 -9.79 10.53
N TYR A 52 14.78 -10.87 9.95
CA TYR A 52 14.03 -10.87 8.70
C TYR A 52 12.87 -11.86 8.81
N HIS A 53 11.92 -11.80 7.88
CA HIS A 53 10.76 -12.70 7.91
C HIS A 53 11.20 -14.14 7.64
N PHE A 54 10.76 -15.06 8.50
CA PHE A 54 11.12 -16.49 8.41
C PHE A 54 9.89 -17.40 8.47
N MET A 55 8.71 -16.91 8.84
CA MET A 55 7.54 -17.76 9.11
C MET A 55 7.10 -18.57 7.88
N PHE A 56 7.27 -18.01 6.68
CA PHE A 56 6.98 -18.74 5.45
C PHE A 56 8.03 -19.83 5.16
N MET A 57 9.30 -19.59 5.48
CA MET A 57 10.36 -20.59 5.40
C MET A 57 10.17 -21.68 6.47
N PHE A 58 9.70 -21.29 7.65
CA PHE A 58 9.31 -22.21 8.71
C PHE A 58 8.16 -23.11 8.27
N LEU A 59 7.11 -22.57 7.64
CA LEU A 59 6.03 -23.37 7.04
C LEU A 59 6.60 -24.37 6.02
N ALA A 60 7.42 -23.91 5.08
CA ALA A 60 8.04 -24.79 4.08
C ALA A 60 8.96 -25.85 4.73
N GLY A 61 9.69 -25.49 5.78
CA GLY A 61 10.54 -26.42 6.53
C GLY A 61 9.73 -27.52 7.24
N ASN A 62 8.59 -27.18 7.86
CA ASN A 62 7.70 -28.17 8.44
C ASN A 62 7.07 -29.07 7.39
N LEU A 63 6.65 -28.52 6.24
CA LEU A 63 6.14 -29.33 5.14
C LEU A 63 7.21 -30.31 4.63
N GLU A 64 8.46 -29.88 4.54
CA GLU A 64 9.58 -30.75 4.18
C GLU A 64 9.86 -31.81 5.25
N PHE A 65 9.86 -31.42 6.53
CA PHE A 65 10.00 -32.34 7.65
C PHE A 65 8.93 -33.44 7.63
N LEU A 66 7.70 -33.10 7.27
CA LEU A 66 6.58 -34.03 7.13
C LEU A 66 6.66 -34.91 5.87
N GLY A 67 7.72 -34.79 5.07
CA GLY A 67 8.01 -35.65 3.93
C GLY A 67 7.71 -35.05 2.56
N LEU A 68 7.26 -33.80 2.47
CA LEU A 68 7.09 -33.14 1.18
C LEU A 68 8.45 -32.75 0.59
N ARG A 69 8.70 -33.04 -0.68
CA ARG A 69 9.97 -32.66 -1.32
C ARG A 69 10.14 -31.13 -1.28
N ILE A 70 11.35 -30.64 -0.98
CA ILE A 70 11.62 -29.20 -0.73
C ILE A 70 11.07 -28.24 -1.80
N ASP A 71 11.14 -28.65 -3.07
CA ASP A 71 10.62 -27.84 -4.16
C ASP A 71 9.10 -27.70 -4.08
N TRP A 72 8.37 -28.77 -3.76
CA TRP A 72 6.93 -28.69 -3.50
C TRP A 72 6.62 -27.98 -2.18
N ALA A 73 7.38 -28.24 -1.12
CA ALA A 73 7.22 -27.58 0.18
C ALA A 73 7.34 -26.06 0.09
N PHE A 74 8.14 -25.55 -0.86
CA PHE A 74 8.28 -24.11 -1.09
C PHE A 74 7.43 -23.58 -2.26
N ASN A 75 7.25 -24.33 -3.36
CA ASN A 75 6.45 -23.91 -4.51
C ASN A 75 4.95 -23.92 -4.19
N LEU A 76 4.44 -24.97 -3.52
CA LEU A 76 3.00 -25.15 -3.33
C LEU A 76 2.38 -24.03 -2.49
N PRO A 77 2.91 -23.68 -1.28
CA PRO A 77 2.39 -22.54 -0.53
C PRO A 77 2.47 -21.23 -1.32
N ALA A 78 3.51 -21.04 -2.13
CA ALA A 78 3.68 -19.83 -2.93
C ALA A 78 2.63 -19.73 -4.05
N ILE A 79 2.35 -20.84 -4.75
CA ILE A 79 1.32 -20.92 -5.78
C ILE A 79 -0.06 -20.66 -5.17
N LEU A 80 -0.37 -21.28 -4.04
CA LEU A 80 -1.64 -21.05 -3.34
C LEU A 80 -1.74 -19.58 -2.90
N SER A 81 -0.67 -19.02 -2.35
CA SER A 81 -0.63 -17.62 -1.90
C SER A 81 -0.89 -16.63 -3.04
N ILE A 82 -0.25 -16.80 -4.20
CA ILE A 82 -0.46 -15.88 -5.33
C ILE A 82 -1.86 -16.01 -5.92
N VAL A 83 -2.40 -17.24 -6.01
CA VAL A 83 -3.77 -17.48 -6.50
C VAL A 83 -4.80 -16.88 -5.55
N SER A 84 -4.65 -17.09 -4.24
CA SER A 84 -5.50 -16.48 -3.22
C SER A 84 -5.44 -14.96 -3.26
N PHE A 85 -4.23 -14.38 -3.34
CA PHE A 85 -4.07 -12.93 -3.46
C PHE A 85 -4.75 -12.37 -4.71
N LEU A 86 -4.55 -12.98 -5.88
CA LEU A 86 -5.20 -12.55 -7.13
C LEU A 86 -6.73 -12.63 -7.07
N THR A 87 -7.26 -13.66 -6.41
CA THR A 87 -8.71 -13.82 -6.21
C THR A 87 -9.26 -12.70 -5.32
N LEU A 88 -8.57 -12.39 -4.23
CA LEU A 88 -8.95 -11.29 -3.34
C LEU A 88 -8.77 -9.92 -3.99
N LEU A 89 -7.72 -9.73 -4.79
CA LEU A 89 -7.51 -8.50 -5.57
C LEU A 89 -8.64 -8.31 -6.60
N TYR A 90 -9.02 -9.37 -7.31
CA TYR A 90 -10.20 -9.38 -8.19
C TYR A 90 -11.45 -8.96 -7.41
N SER A 91 -11.72 -9.61 -6.27
CA SER A 91 -12.92 -9.31 -5.46
C SER A 91 -12.92 -7.87 -4.97
N PHE A 92 -11.78 -7.36 -4.51
CA PHE A 92 -11.63 -5.99 -4.06
C PHE A 92 -11.90 -4.98 -5.19
N ALA A 93 -11.36 -5.21 -6.38
CA ALA A 93 -11.60 -4.36 -7.54
C ALA A 93 -13.09 -4.34 -7.94
N VAL A 94 -13.76 -5.50 -7.93
CA VAL A 94 -15.20 -5.59 -8.23
C VAL A 94 -16.05 -4.92 -7.14
N LEU A 95 -15.67 -5.05 -5.87
CA LEU A 95 -16.36 -4.39 -4.76
C LEU A 95 -16.25 -2.87 -4.81
N LEU A 96 -15.12 -2.35 -5.30
CA LEU A 96 -14.92 -0.92 -5.51
C LEU A 96 -15.66 -0.43 -6.76
N LEU A 97 -15.54 -1.16 -7.87
CA LEU A 97 -15.87 -0.64 -9.20
C LEU A 97 -17.15 -1.20 -9.82
N GLY A 98 -17.84 -2.11 -9.14
CA GLY A 98 -19.12 -2.69 -9.54
C GLY A 98 -19.08 -3.70 -10.70
N GLU A 99 -18.08 -3.64 -11.57
CA GLU A 99 -18.02 -4.46 -12.78
C GLU A 99 -17.02 -5.62 -12.71
N LYS A 100 -17.49 -6.83 -13.05
CA LYS A 100 -16.67 -8.05 -13.10
C LYS A 100 -15.50 -7.97 -14.09
N ILE A 101 -15.71 -7.28 -15.23
CA ILE A 101 -14.67 -7.13 -16.25
C ILE A 101 -13.46 -6.36 -15.70
N ILE A 102 -13.67 -5.41 -14.78
CA ILE A 102 -12.59 -4.64 -14.17
C ILE A 102 -11.74 -5.53 -13.26
N GLY A 103 -12.37 -6.48 -12.55
CA GLY A 103 -11.64 -7.50 -11.80
C GLY A 103 -10.74 -8.35 -12.72
N VAL A 104 -11.26 -8.78 -13.89
CA VAL A 104 -10.47 -9.54 -14.88
C VAL A 104 -9.31 -8.70 -15.40
N ILE A 105 -9.56 -7.45 -15.79
CA ILE A 105 -8.53 -6.52 -16.27
C ILE A 105 -7.47 -6.32 -15.18
N THR A 106 -7.86 -6.16 -13.92
CA THR A 106 -6.93 -6.03 -12.79
C THR A 106 -6.01 -7.24 -12.67
N GLY A 107 -6.56 -8.45 -12.76
CA GLY A 107 -5.77 -9.68 -12.75
C GLY A 107 -4.82 -9.80 -13.94
N VAL A 108 -5.24 -9.35 -15.13
CA VAL A 108 -4.39 -9.30 -16.33
C VAL A 108 -3.25 -8.30 -16.14
N LEU A 109 -3.57 -7.06 -15.74
CA LEU A 109 -2.60 -5.98 -15.51
C LEU A 109 -1.58 -6.32 -14.43
N PHE A 110 -1.94 -7.13 -13.44
CA PHE A 110 -1.00 -7.62 -12.43
C PHE A 110 0.22 -8.35 -13.03
N PHE A 111 0.06 -9.03 -14.17
CA PHE A 111 1.17 -9.73 -14.83
C PHE A 111 2.05 -8.82 -15.69
N PHE A 112 1.67 -7.55 -15.84
CA PHE A 112 2.46 -6.54 -16.54
C PHE A 112 3.22 -5.66 -15.56
N ARG A 113 4.41 -5.24 -15.98
CA ARG A 113 5.23 -4.30 -15.22
C ARG A 113 4.45 -3.00 -15.01
N SER A 114 4.63 -2.33 -13.87
CA SER A 114 3.99 -1.04 -13.58
C SER A 114 4.50 0.13 -14.46
N SER A 115 5.38 -0.15 -15.41
CA SER A 115 5.98 0.83 -16.32
C SER A 115 5.54 0.57 -17.75
N PHE A 116 5.44 1.63 -18.56
CA PHE A 116 5.16 1.53 -19.99
C PHE A 116 6.29 0.91 -20.83
N ALA A 117 7.43 0.54 -20.22
CA ALA A 117 8.59 -0.03 -20.90
C ALA A 117 8.24 -1.22 -21.81
N PHE A 118 7.35 -2.11 -21.38
CA PHE A 118 6.87 -3.22 -22.19
C PHE A 118 6.20 -2.71 -23.48
N PHE A 119 5.26 -1.77 -23.36
CA PHE A 119 4.53 -1.24 -24.50
C PHE A 119 5.44 -0.47 -25.46
N THR A 120 6.37 0.33 -24.94
CA THR A 120 7.35 1.04 -25.77
C THR A 120 8.29 0.07 -26.49
N PHE A 121 8.68 -1.03 -25.83
CA PHE A 121 9.52 -2.06 -26.45
C PHE A 121 8.80 -2.72 -27.64
N ILE A 122 7.52 -3.06 -27.48
CA ILE A 122 6.71 -3.65 -28.55
C ILE A 122 6.48 -2.65 -29.68
N ALA A 123 6.11 -1.40 -29.34
CA ALA A 123 5.87 -0.34 -30.32
C ALA A 123 7.12 0.02 -31.13
N GLY A 124 8.31 -0.17 -30.56
CA GLY A 124 9.58 0.03 -31.25
C GLY A 124 9.96 -1.09 -32.23
N LYS A 125 9.15 -2.14 -32.39
CA LYS A 125 9.43 -3.25 -33.31
C LYS A 125 8.64 -3.09 -34.62
N PRO A 126 9.30 -3.26 -35.79
CA PRO A 126 8.66 -3.19 -37.10
C PRO A 126 7.48 -4.16 -37.28
N THR A 127 7.58 -5.36 -36.67
CA THR A 127 6.52 -6.38 -36.77
C THR A 127 6.28 -7.10 -35.44
N ILE A 128 5.07 -7.65 -35.29
CA ILE A 128 4.71 -8.49 -34.14
C ILE A 128 5.62 -9.72 -34.03
N LYS A 129 6.06 -10.28 -35.16
CA LYS A 129 6.95 -11.45 -35.18
C LYS A 129 8.32 -11.12 -34.58
N GLU A 130 8.86 -9.95 -34.90
CA GLU A 130 10.12 -9.46 -34.32
C GLU A 130 9.96 -9.11 -32.84
N ALA A 131 8.82 -8.54 -32.44
CA ALA A 131 8.50 -8.33 -31.04
C ALA A 131 8.48 -9.65 -30.26
N LEU A 132 7.76 -10.66 -30.73
CA LEU A 132 7.70 -11.98 -30.09
C LEU A 132 9.06 -12.67 -30.06
N SER A 133 9.84 -12.57 -31.14
CA SER A 133 11.19 -13.11 -31.18
C SER A 133 12.12 -12.41 -30.19
N GLY A 134 11.99 -11.08 -30.06
CA GLY A 134 12.70 -10.29 -29.07
C GLY A 134 12.34 -10.70 -27.64
N ILE A 135 11.05 -10.89 -27.34
CA ILE A 135 10.59 -11.40 -26.03
C ILE A 135 11.20 -12.76 -25.72
N LYS A 136 11.20 -13.67 -26.69
CA LYS A 136 11.73 -15.02 -26.49
C LYS A 136 13.24 -15.06 -26.25
N GLY A 137 13.99 -14.12 -26.82
CA GLY A 137 15.44 -14.02 -26.69
C GLY A 137 15.93 -13.22 -25.49
N MET A 138 15.04 -12.61 -24.71
CA MET A 138 15.44 -11.74 -23.62
C MET A 138 16.01 -12.49 -22.41
N THR A 139 17.21 -12.09 -22.01
CA THR A 139 17.90 -12.55 -20.79
C THR A 139 17.81 -11.52 -19.66
N GLU A 140 17.47 -10.28 -19.99
CA GLU A 140 17.34 -9.15 -19.08
C GLU A 140 15.92 -8.55 -19.14
N HIS A 141 15.60 -7.68 -18.18
CA HIS A 141 14.29 -7.05 -18.14
C HIS A 141 14.16 -5.95 -19.19
N ILE A 142 12.96 -5.86 -19.78
CA ILE A 142 12.59 -4.71 -20.61
C ILE A 142 12.57 -3.48 -19.71
N GLY A 143 13.36 -2.47 -20.07
CA GLY A 143 13.40 -1.18 -19.41
C GLY A 143 13.96 -0.09 -20.31
N ASN A 144 13.59 1.16 -20.02
CA ASN A 144 14.03 2.34 -20.78
C ASN A 144 14.86 3.31 -19.93
N THR A 145 14.96 3.08 -18.62
CA THR A 145 15.69 3.93 -17.67
C THR A 145 16.82 3.15 -17.01
N GLN A 146 17.85 3.87 -16.54
CA GLN A 146 18.97 3.26 -15.82
C GLN A 146 18.49 2.56 -14.55
N HIS A 147 19.03 1.37 -14.28
CA HIS A 147 18.73 0.57 -13.10
C HIS A 147 17.32 -0.03 -13.01
N GLU A 148 16.60 -0.12 -14.13
CA GLU A 148 15.31 -0.81 -14.19
C GLU A 148 15.39 -2.32 -13.96
N GLU A 149 16.58 -2.90 -14.03
CA GLU A 149 16.82 -4.27 -13.59
C GLU A 149 16.60 -4.44 -12.08
N TRP A 150 16.64 -3.37 -11.30
CA TRP A 150 16.55 -3.39 -9.84
C TRP A 150 15.38 -2.53 -9.35
N GLY A 151 14.25 -3.17 -9.03
CA GLY A 151 13.07 -2.44 -8.55
C GLY A 151 12.02 -3.32 -7.91
N LEU A 152 11.34 -2.78 -6.90
CA LEU A 152 10.27 -3.42 -6.11
C LEU A 152 8.96 -3.65 -6.91
N TYR A 153 8.89 -3.14 -8.15
CA TYR A 153 7.67 -3.15 -8.97
C TYR A 153 7.80 -3.99 -10.25
N ALA A 154 8.67 -5.01 -10.22
CA ALA A 154 8.81 -5.99 -11.29
C ALA A 154 8.23 -7.35 -10.87
N GLN A 155 7.64 -8.09 -11.83
CA GLN A 155 7.05 -9.42 -11.58
C GLN A 155 8.00 -10.40 -10.90
N LYS A 156 9.32 -10.27 -11.11
CA LYS A 156 10.33 -11.12 -10.46
C LYS A 156 10.29 -11.05 -8.93
N VAL A 157 9.79 -9.95 -8.34
CA VAL A 157 9.70 -9.79 -6.89
C VAL A 157 8.81 -10.88 -6.29
N TYR A 158 7.70 -11.24 -6.96
CA TYR A 158 6.82 -12.33 -6.50
C TYR A 158 7.47 -13.71 -6.61
N VAL A 159 8.47 -13.86 -7.48
CA VAL A 159 9.24 -15.10 -7.61
C VAL A 159 10.34 -15.18 -6.56
N ASN A 160 11.02 -14.06 -6.28
CA ASN A 160 12.07 -13.92 -5.27
C ASN A 160 11.52 -13.97 -3.84
N GLN A 161 10.53 -13.12 -3.55
CA GLN A 161 9.82 -13.02 -2.29
C GLN A 161 8.52 -13.80 -2.34
N ARG A 162 8.62 -15.13 -2.40
CA ARG A 162 7.44 -16.02 -2.49
C ARG A 162 6.43 -15.92 -1.35
N HIS A 163 6.89 -15.40 -0.22
CA HIS A 163 6.08 -15.14 0.95
C HIS A 163 5.29 -13.82 0.84
N LEU A 164 5.67 -12.92 -0.08
CA LEU A 164 5.03 -11.61 -0.25
C LEU A 164 3.55 -11.73 -0.65
N PRO A 165 3.14 -12.54 -1.66
CA PRO A 165 1.74 -12.72 -1.99
C PRO A 165 0.86 -13.21 -0.84
N PHE A 166 1.43 -14.01 0.07
CA PHE A 166 0.66 -14.54 1.22
C PHE A 166 0.15 -13.39 2.09
N VAL A 167 1.05 -12.48 2.47
CA VAL A 167 0.69 -11.35 3.34
C VAL A 167 -0.10 -10.29 2.57
N LEU A 168 0.17 -10.10 1.28
CA LEU A 168 -0.68 -9.26 0.42
C LEU A 168 -2.12 -9.80 0.35
N GLY A 169 -2.31 -11.12 0.30
CA GLY A 169 -3.63 -11.74 0.39
C GLY A 169 -4.33 -11.41 1.71
N ILE A 170 -3.63 -11.53 2.84
CA ILE A 170 -4.15 -11.14 4.16
C ILE A 170 -4.51 -9.65 4.21
N MET A 171 -3.66 -8.79 3.64
CA MET A 171 -3.94 -7.36 3.51
C MET A 171 -5.21 -7.11 2.68
N MET A 172 -5.37 -7.75 1.52
CA MET A 172 -6.58 -7.60 0.70
C MET A 172 -7.83 -8.07 1.43
N LEU A 173 -7.74 -9.18 2.17
CA LEU A 173 -8.85 -9.66 3.01
C LEU A 173 -9.25 -8.62 4.06
N ALA A 174 -8.27 -8.03 4.75
CA ALA A 174 -8.53 -6.96 5.72
C ALA A 174 -9.17 -5.73 5.06
N LEU A 175 -8.68 -5.32 3.89
CA LEU A 175 -9.26 -4.20 3.15
C LEU A 175 -10.70 -4.48 2.71
N ILE A 176 -10.99 -5.67 2.21
CA ILE A 176 -12.37 -6.07 1.84
C ILE A 176 -13.31 -5.99 3.04
N ILE A 177 -12.88 -6.45 4.21
CA ILE A 177 -13.70 -6.46 5.43
C ILE A 177 -13.96 -5.03 5.94
N VAL A 178 -12.97 -4.15 5.83
CA VAL A 178 -13.03 -2.77 6.30
C VAL A 178 -13.71 -1.83 5.28
N LEU A 179 -13.71 -2.20 4.00
CA LEU A 179 -14.23 -1.41 2.89
C LEU A 179 -15.65 -0.85 3.12
N PRO A 180 -16.63 -1.60 3.66
CA PRO A 180 -17.97 -1.07 3.93
C PRO A 180 -17.97 0.13 4.88
N LEU A 181 -17.06 0.16 5.86
CA LEU A 181 -16.92 1.29 6.80
C LEU A 181 -16.42 2.56 6.07
N PHE A 182 -15.59 2.38 5.05
CA PHE A 182 -15.10 3.46 4.21
C PHE A 182 -16.18 3.93 3.22
N ILE A 183 -16.84 3.02 2.52
CA ILE A 183 -17.92 3.35 1.56
C ILE A 183 -19.04 4.12 2.26
N LYS A 184 -19.52 3.64 3.42
CA LYS A 184 -20.58 4.33 4.18
C LYS A 184 -20.23 5.79 4.48
N MET A 185 -18.96 6.07 4.80
CA MET A 185 -18.49 7.43 5.02
C MET A 185 -18.49 8.25 3.73
N MET A 186 -17.94 7.69 2.65
CA MET A 186 -17.88 8.36 1.35
C MET A 186 -19.28 8.76 0.87
N THR A 187 -20.27 7.88 1.04
CA THR A 187 -21.68 8.18 0.76
C THR A 187 -22.20 9.33 1.64
N SER A 188 -21.96 9.31 2.96
CA SER A 188 -22.38 10.41 3.84
C SER A 188 -21.71 11.75 3.50
N ILE A 189 -20.43 11.75 3.10
CA ILE A 189 -19.74 12.97 2.66
C ILE A 189 -20.38 13.51 1.38
N SER A 190 -20.68 12.62 0.42
CA SER A 190 -21.37 12.97 -0.82
C SER A 190 -22.74 13.58 -0.54
N GLU A 191 -23.54 12.99 0.36
CA GLU A 191 -24.86 13.51 0.75
C GLU A 191 -24.78 14.92 1.35
N LEU A 192 -23.82 15.19 2.23
CA LEU A 192 -23.62 16.53 2.78
C LEU A 192 -23.20 17.55 1.73
N TYR A 193 -22.34 17.14 0.80
CA TYR A 193 -21.97 17.99 -0.31
C TYR A 193 -23.19 18.34 -1.17
N GLN A 194 -24.05 17.35 -1.49
CA GLN A 194 -25.28 17.57 -2.26
C GLN A 194 -26.24 18.52 -1.53
N LYS A 195 -26.48 18.29 -0.24
CA LYS A 195 -27.34 19.14 0.58
C LYS A 195 -26.88 20.60 0.55
N ARG A 196 -25.56 20.83 0.62
CA ARG A 196 -24.97 22.17 0.54
C ARG A 196 -25.15 22.82 -0.84
N VAL A 197 -24.93 22.07 -1.92
CA VAL A 197 -25.13 22.58 -3.29
C VAL A 197 -26.60 23.02 -3.45
N GLN A 198 -27.53 22.22 -2.95
CA GLN A 198 -28.95 22.52 -3.01
C GLN A 198 -29.33 23.74 -2.15
N GLU A 199 -28.83 23.84 -0.92
CA GLU A 199 -29.03 25.03 -0.05
C GLU A 199 -28.45 26.31 -0.69
N SER A 200 -27.31 26.19 -1.39
CA SER A 200 -26.68 27.32 -2.09
C SER A 200 -27.50 27.77 -3.29
N GLN A 201 -28.13 26.84 -4.02
CA GLN A 201 -29.01 27.15 -5.16
C GLN A 201 -30.34 27.76 -4.72
N VAL A 202 -30.98 27.21 -3.67
CA VAL A 202 -32.22 27.77 -3.10
C VAL A 202 -32.01 29.20 -2.56
N SER A 203 -30.83 29.49 -2.00
CA SER A 203 -30.47 30.84 -1.53
C SER A 203 -30.24 31.84 -2.67
N GLN A 204 -29.94 31.36 -3.89
CA GLN A 204 -29.76 32.19 -5.09
C GLN A 204 -31.07 32.41 -5.83
N ASP A 205 -31.94 31.40 -5.92
CA ASP A 205 -33.26 31.51 -6.56
C ASP A 205 -34.27 32.32 -5.74
N SER A 206 -34.04 32.52 -4.44
CA SER A 206 -34.88 33.38 -3.59
C SER A 206 -34.49 34.87 -3.65
N GLN A 207 -33.55 35.25 -4.53
CA GLN A 207 -33.28 36.63 -4.93
C GLN A 207 -33.87 36.90 -6.32
N GLU A 208 -35.19 37.00 -6.43
CA GLU A 208 -35.83 37.60 -7.61
C GLU A 208 -35.48 39.11 -7.68
N PRO A 209 -35.22 39.68 -8.88
CA PRO A 209 -34.93 41.10 -9.02
C PRO A 209 -36.22 41.90 -8.83
N ASP A 210 -36.36 42.58 -7.69
CA ASP A 210 -37.43 43.56 -7.47
C ASP A 210 -37.14 44.81 -8.32
N GLU A 211 -37.86 44.95 -9.44
CA GLU A 211 -37.93 46.17 -10.23
C GLU A 211 -38.75 47.23 -9.47
N SER A 212 -38.13 48.01 -8.59
CA SER A 212 -38.59 49.38 -8.31
C SER A 212 -37.58 50.22 -7.51
N GLN A 213 -36.99 51.21 -8.22
CA GLN A 213 -36.54 52.55 -7.75
C GLN A 213 -35.46 52.57 -6.62
N GLU A 214 -34.47 53.46 -6.55
CA GLU A 214 -34.22 54.78 -7.10
C GLU A 214 -32.71 55.09 -6.91
N ILE A 215 -32.18 56.00 -7.71
CA ILE A 215 -30.77 56.44 -7.71
C ILE A 215 -30.48 57.24 -6.43
N VAL A 216 -29.60 56.75 -5.54
CA VAL A 216 -28.84 57.61 -4.63
C VAL A 216 -27.39 57.15 -4.54
N THR A 217 -26.52 58.12 -4.76
CA THR A 217 -25.08 58.09 -4.97
C THR A 217 -24.25 57.66 -3.75
N ASP A 218 -23.20 56.90 -4.05
CA ASP A 218 -21.96 56.63 -3.30
C ASP A 218 -21.68 57.42 -2.02
N LYS A 219 -21.36 56.68 -0.95
CA LYS A 219 -20.04 56.71 -0.31
C LYS A 219 -19.88 55.64 0.78
N ASP A 220 -18.88 54.78 0.54
CA ASP A 220 -18.02 54.06 1.49
C ASP A 220 -18.55 53.79 2.91
N GLU A 221 -19.03 52.56 3.13
CA GLU A 221 -18.72 51.83 4.35
C GLU A 221 -18.28 50.42 3.99
N GLY A 222 -17.07 50.07 4.46
CA GLY A 222 -16.35 48.86 4.11
C GLY A 222 -17.08 47.60 4.53
N ILE A 223 -17.51 46.85 3.51
CA ILE A 223 -17.34 45.40 3.33
C ILE A 223 -17.27 44.61 4.66
N ASP A 224 -18.42 44.15 5.12
CA ASP A 224 -18.52 42.91 5.89
C ASP A 224 -19.41 41.93 5.09
N LYS A 225 -18.83 41.40 4.01
CA LYS A 225 -19.40 40.33 3.17
C LYS A 225 -18.63 39.00 3.35
N ASP A 226 -18.00 38.80 4.51
CA ASP A 226 -17.21 37.60 4.79
C ASP A 226 -17.95 36.51 5.59
N GLU A 227 -19.23 36.71 5.91
CA GLU A 227 -20.02 35.67 6.57
C GLU A 227 -20.67 34.68 5.59
N LYS A 228 -20.23 33.43 5.73
CA LYS A 228 -20.84 32.15 5.28
C LYS A 228 -20.40 31.60 3.92
N LYS A 229 -19.11 31.33 3.78
CA LYS A 229 -18.64 30.07 3.15
C LYS A 229 -17.89 29.23 4.18
N GLU A 230 -18.61 28.47 5.00
CA GLU A 230 -17.98 27.54 5.93
C GLU A 230 -17.20 26.47 5.11
N SER A 231 -15.87 26.51 5.22
CA SER A 231 -14.96 25.61 4.49
C SER A 231 -15.38 24.14 4.65
N PHE A 232 -15.33 23.36 3.57
CA PHE A 232 -15.62 21.91 3.58
C PHE A 232 -14.94 21.21 4.77
N TRP A 233 -13.69 21.56 5.04
CA TRP A 233 -12.91 21.03 6.16
C TRP A 233 -13.50 21.36 7.53
N LYS A 234 -14.09 22.54 7.74
CA LYS A 234 -14.75 22.88 9.02
C LYS A 234 -15.99 22.02 9.26
N SER A 235 -16.82 21.84 8.23
CA SER A 235 -17.99 20.96 8.29
C SER A 235 -17.58 19.51 8.50
N TYR A 236 -16.53 19.07 7.79
CA TYR A 236 -15.95 17.74 7.95
C TYR A 236 -15.47 17.50 9.39
N ILE A 237 -14.71 18.43 9.96
CA ILE A 237 -14.21 18.32 11.34
C ILE A 237 -15.38 18.27 12.32
N LYS A 238 -16.36 19.17 12.18
CA LYS A 238 -17.49 19.28 13.10
C LYS A 238 -18.36 18.02 13.10
N GLU A 239 -18.73 17.55 11.92
CA GLU A 239 -19.71 16.47 11.79
C GLU A 239 -19.07 15.08 11.87
N PHE A 240 -17.80 14.96 11.54
CA PHE A 240 -17.16 13.66 11.43
C PHE A 240 -16.02 13.45 12.40
N ILE A 241 -15.33 14.48 12.89
CA ILE A 241 -14.25 14.31 13.89
C ILE A 241 -14.76 14.57 15.30
N LEU A 242 -15.52 15.63 15.51
CA LEU A 242 -15.99 16.04 16.83
C LEU A 242 -17.26 15.32 17.28
N ASP A 243 -18.04 14.79 16.35
CA ASP A 243 -19.27 14.09 16.70
C ASP A 243 -18.98 12.74 17.39
N LYS A 244 -19.65 12.49 18.52
CA LYS A 244 -19.46 11.27 19.32
C LYS A 244 -19.89 10.03 18.54
N SER A 245 -20.87 10.14 17.65
CA SER A 245 -21.35 9.00 16.87
C SER A 245 -20.28 8.48 15.90
N ALA A 246 -19.35 9.35 15.45
CA ALA A 246 -18.27 9.01 14.52
C ALA A 246 -17.12 8.19 15.17
N TRP A 247 -17.18 7.98 16.48
CA TRP A 247 -16.23 7.17 17.24
C TRP A 247 -16.81 5.85 17.73
N ILE A 248 -18.10 5.59 17.45
CA ILE A 248 -18.74 4.34 17.85
C ILE A 248 -18.31 3.24 16.88
N PRO A 249 -17.67 2.17 17.37
CA PRO A 249 -17.24 1.07 16.54
C PRO A 249 -18.46 0.28 16.05
N ASN A 250 -18.45 -0.15 14.81
CA ASN A 250 -19.51 -0.98 14.26
C ASN A 250 -19.42 -2.42 14.80
N SER A 251 -18.20 -2.96 14.90
CA SER A 251 -17.96 -4.30 15.45
C SER A 251 -16.57 -4.40 16.05
N ILE A 252 -16.51 -4.32 17.39
CA ILE A 252 -15.26 -4.52 18.14
C ILE A 252 -14.65 -5.89 17.84
N PHE A 253 -15.48 -6.93 17.74
CA PHE A 253 -15.01 -8.29 17.45
C PHE A 253 -14.29 -8.36 16.11
N THR A 254 -14.87 -7.79 15.05
CA THR A 254 -14.25 -7.77 13.72
C THR A 254 -12.92 -7.03 13.74
N SER A 255 -12.89 -5.87 14.42
CA SER A 255 -11.67 -5.06 14.56
C SER A 255 -10.56 -5.78 15.33
N VAL A 256 -10.91 -6.52 16.38
CA VAL A 256 -9.95 -7.38 17.12
C VAL A 256 -9.42 -8.50 16.22
N VAL A 257 -10.30 -9.24 15.54
CA VAL A 257 -9.89 -10.36 14.68
C VAL A 257 -8.99 -9.87 13.54
N MET A 258 -9.31 -8.74 12.90
CA MET A 258 -8.47 -8.15 11.86
C MET A 258 -7.14 -7.65 12.41
N GLY A 259 -7.15 -7.01 13.57
CA GLY A 259 -5.93 -6.58 14.25
C GLY A 259 -5.00 -7.75 14.57
N VAL A 260 -5.55 -8.87 15.04
CA VAL A 260 -4.81 -10.12 15.31
C VAL A 260 -4.27 -10.72 14.02
N LEU A 261 -5.12 -10.87 13.00
CA LEU A 261 -4.77 -11.46 11.71
C LEU A 261 -3.59 -10.72 11.07
N LEU A 262 -3.67 -9.38 10.98
CA LEU A 262 -2.58 -8.55 10.44
C LEU A 262 -1.35 -8.56 11.35
N GLY A 263 -1.53 -8.45 12.67
CA GLY A 263 -0.45 -8.44 13.65
C GLY A 263 0.45 -9.67 13.55
N LEU A 264 -0.16 -10.85 13.46
CA LEU A 264 0.54 -12.14 13.35
C LEU A 264 1.40 -12.27 12.09
N THR A 265 1.16 -11.44 11.06
CA THR A 265 1.92 -11.49 9.80
C THR A 265 3.24 -10.71 9.82
N GLY A 266 3.62 -10.08 10.94
CA GLY A 266 4.87 -9.30 11.05
C GLY A 266 6.14 -10.03 10.59
N PHE A 267 6.30 -11.30 10.99
CA PHE A 267 7.43 -12.16 10.57
C PHE A 267 7.14 -13.04 9.35
N TRP A 268 6.00 -12.83 8.70
CA TRP A 268 5.69 -13.37 7.37
C TRP A 268 6.12 -12.37 6.29
N ASN A 269 5.80 -11.08 6.46
CA ASN A 269 6.35 -9.96 5.70
C ASN A 269 6.03 -8.62 6.40
N GLY A 270 6.99 -8.05 7.12
CA GLY A 270 6.77 -6.80 7.88
C GLY A 270 6.52 -5.57 7.01
N ALA A 271 7.04 -5.52 5.78
CA ALA A 271 6.82 -4.40 4.88
C ALA A 271 5.35 -4.30 4.45
N VAL A 272 4.69 -5.44 4.20
CA VAL A 272 3.26 -5.46 3.91
C VAL A 272 2.43 -5.05 5.13
N VAL A 273 2.83 -5.41 6.35
CA VAL A 273 2.14 -4.94 7.57
C VAL A 273 2.20 -3.41 7.68
N ILE A 274 3.37 -2.82 7.46
CA ILE A 274 3.53 -1.35 7.45
C ILE A 274 2.67 -0.72 6.35
N ALA A 275 2.68 -1.28 5.14
CA ALA A 275 1.85 -0.80 4.03
C ALA A 275 0.35 -0.91 4.35
N ALA A 276 -0.10 -2.02 4.94
CA ALA A 276 -1.47 -2.23 5.35
C ALA A 276 -1.91 -1.18 6.39
N LEU A 277 -1.07 -0.93 7.41
CA LEU A 277 -1.32 0.12 8.41
C LEU A 277 -1.40 1.50 7.79
N ALA A 278 -0.54 1.83 6.83
CA ALA A 278 -0.57 3.11 6.12
C ALA A 278 -1.85 3.29 5.31
N VAL A 279 -2.28 2.25 4.57
CA VAL A 279 -3.55 2.28 3.81
C VAL A 279 -4.75 2.41 4.75
N LEU A 280 -4.79 1.62 5.83
CA LEU A 280 -5.84 1.68 6.84
C LEU A 280 -5.88 3.04 7.53
N PHE A 281 -4.72 3.66 7.78
CA PHE A 281 -4.66 5.02 8.33
C PHE A 281 -5.29 6.05 7.38
N VAL A 282 -4.98 5.98 6.09
CA VAL A 282 -5.62 6.85 5.08
C VAL A 282 -7.12 6.61 5.04
N MET A 283 -7.58 5.35 5.04
CA MET A 283 -9.01 5.03 5.11
C MET A 283 -9.66 5.53 6.41
N ALA A 284 -8.96 5.47 7.54
CA ALA A 284 -9.44 5.96 8.83
C ALA A 284 -9.63 7.48 8.84
N ILE A 285 -8.75 8.24 8.17
CA ILE A 285 -8.92 9.69 8.00
C ILE A 285 -10.30 9.94 7.41
N PHE A 286 -10.70 9.19 6.39
CA PHE A 286 -11.99 9.31 5.70
C PHE A 286 -13.01 8.24 6.12
N SER A 287 -13.17 7.89 7.41
CA SER A 287 -14.25 6.99 7.87
C SER A 287 -14.98 7.43 9.16
N LYS A 288 -16.30 7.14 9.27
CA LYS A 288 -17.16 7.44 10.46
C LYS A 288 -17.00 6.43 11.60
N HIS A 289 -15.99 5.56 11.54
CA HIS A 289 -15.79 4.48 12.50
C HIS A 289 -14.31 4.37 12.89
N ARG A 290 -13.67 5.50 13.19
CA ARG A 290 -12.21 5.55 13.40
C ARG A 290 -11.71 4.67 14.54
N LEU A 291 -12.57 4.39 15.52
CA LEU A 291 -12.22 3.48 16.60
C LEU A 291 -12.00 2.05 16.10
N ASP A 292 -12.72 1.58 15.08
CA ASP A 292 -12.47 0.26 14.48
C ASP A 292 -11.06 0.19 13.88
N TYR A 293 -10.68 1.19 13.09
CA TYR A 293 -9.34 1.31 12.52
C TYR A 293 -8.25 1.43 13.60
N LEU A 294 -8.53 2.20 14.66
CA LEU A 294 -7.59 2.36 15.78
C LEU A 294 -7.39 1.04 16.52
N ILE A 295 -8.46 0.28 16.79
CA ILE A 295 -8.37 -1.03 17.44
C ILE A 295 -7.55 -1.99 16.58
N ILE A 296 -7.81 -2.05 15.27
CA ILE A 296 -7.02 -2.86 14.32
C ILE A 296 -5.55 -2.47 14.41
N ALA A 297 -5.24 -1.18 14.29
CA ALA A 297 -3.87 -0.67 14.30
C ALA A 297 -3.14 -0.97 15.61
N LEU A 298 -3.77 -0.72 16.77
CA LEU A 298 -3.14 -0.95 18.07
C LEU A 298 -2.83 -2.42 18.31
N ILE A 299 -3.75 -3.32 17.96
CA ILE A 299 -3.52 -4.77 18.11
C ILE A 299 -2.45 -5.24 17.12
N THR A 300 -2.49 -4.79 15.87
CA THR A 300 -1.48 -5.14 14.86
C THR A 300 -0.08 -4.71 15.29
N VAL A 301 0.07 -3.45 15.73
CA VAL A 301 1.35 -2.92 16.21
C VAL A 301 1.80 -3.63 17.48
N GLY A 302 0.90 -3.85 18.44
CA GLY A 302 1.20 -4.56 19.69
C GLY A 302 1.71 -5.97 19.44
N LEU A 303 1.06 -6.74 18.57
CA LEU A 303 1.50 -8.10 18.24
C LEU A 303 2.79 -8.12 17.43
N ALA A 304 2.95 -7.24 16.44
CA ALA A 304 4.18 -7.13 15.68
C ALA A 304 5.38 -6.76 16.59
N TYR A 305 5.14 -5.89 17.57
CA TYR A 305 6.12 -5.55 18.60
C TYR A 305 6.46 -6.74 19.49
N CYS A 306 5.45 -7.45 20.01
CA CYS A 306 5.66 -8.66 20.81
C CYS A 306 6.46 -9.72 20.05
N GLN A 307 6.15 -9.95 18.77
CA GLN A 307 6.91 -10.84 17.91
C GLN A 307 8.36 -10.38 17.74
N THR A 308 8.58 -9.07 17.59
CA THR A 308 9.93 -8.50 17.49
C THR A 308 10.71 -8.78 18.77
N GLN A 309 10.13 -8.51 19.94
CA GLN A 309 10.77 -8.80 21.23
C GLN A 309 11.07 -10.30 21.42
N PHE A 310 10.19 -11.17 20.94
CA PHE A 310 10.35 -12.61 21.09
C PHE A 310 11.40 -13.21 20.14
N PHE A 311 11.39 -12.82 18.86
CA PHE A 311 12.27 -13.39 17.84
C PHE A 311 13.62 -12.67 17.72
N VAL A 312 13.69 -11.40 18.09
CA VAL A 312 14.90 -10.57 18.04
C VAL A 312 15.49 -10.48 19.45
N ARG A 313 16.14 -11.57 19.88
CA ARG A 313 16.56 -11.79 21.27
C ARG A 313 17.58 -10.79 21.81
N SER A 314 18.31 -10.09 20.95
CA SER A 314 19.39 -9.18 21.35
C SER A 314 18.95 -7.78 21.75
N GLY A 315 17.65 -7.46 21.73
CA GLY A 315 17.17 -6.10 22.00
C GLY A 315 17.64 -5.06 20.97
N GLY A 316 18.28 -5.50 19.88
CA GLY A 316 18.67 -4.67 18.76
C GLY A 316 17.45 -4.26 17.94
N SER A 317 17.41 -3.00 17.50
CA SER A 317 16.37 -2.58 16.57
C SER A 317 16.56 -3.28 15.23
N VAL A 318 15.53 -3.97 14.73
CA VAL A 318 15.52 -4.57 13.38
C VAL A 318 15.70 -3.49 12.32
N VAL A 319 15.18 -2.30 12.60
CA VAL A 319 15.30 -1.11 11.77
C VAL A 319 15.56 0.07 12.69
N SER A 320 16.67 0.77 12.52
CA SER A 320 16.91 2.08 13.14
C SER A 320 16.59 3.16 12.10
N PRO A 321 15.32 3.61 11.99
CA PRO A 321 14.94 4.57 10.96
C PRO A 321 15.76 5.84 11.14
N SER A 322 16.51 6.18 10.09
CA SER A 322 17.26 7.43 10.00
C SER A 322 16.64 8.20 8.83
N ILE A 323 16.25 9.45 9.08
CA ILE A 323 15.68 10.31 8.06
C ILE A 323 16.85 10.95 7.30
N TYR A 324 17.03 10.52 6.05
CA TYR A 324 17.93 11.18 5.10
C TYR A 324 17.09 12.02 4.14
N VAL A 325 17.45 13.29 3.95
CA VAL A 325 16.78 14.16 2.96
C VAL A 325 17.74 14.39 1.81
N GLY A 326 17.41 13.80 0.65
CA GLY A 326 18.26 13.80 -0.54
C GLY A 326 18.48 12.38 -1.05
N PHE A 327 18.69 12.21 -2.36
CA PHE A 327 18.60 10.91 -3.01
C PHE A 327 19.78 9.96 -2.74
N LEU A 328 20.97 10.47 -2.37
CA LEU A 328 22.18 9.62 -2.24
C LEU A 328 23.26 10.16 -1.28
N ALA A 329 22.99 11.19 -0.49
CA ALA A 329 24.08 11.86 0.23
C ALA A 329 24.15 11.35 1.68
N ASN A 330 25.34 10.86 2.07
CA ASN A 330 25.76 10.75 3.45
C ASN A 330 25.81 12.18 4.01
N THR A 331 24.68 12.65 4.51
CA THR A 331 24.53 14.02 4.95
C THR A 331 24.42 14.08 6.44
N ASN A 332 25.02 15.13 6.98
CA ASN A 332 25.17 15.44 8.40
C ASN A 332 23.83 15.76 9.12
N GLY A 333 22.74 15.09 8.74
CA GLY A 333 21.41 15.20 9.30
C GLY A 333 20.47 16.14 8.56
N LEU A 334 19.17 15.85 8.68
CA LEU A 334 18.02 16.58 8.14
C LEU A 334 18.13 18.11 8.27
N GLN A 335 18.58 18.58 9.43
CA GLN A 335 18.67 20.01 9.71
C GLN A 335 19.70 20.70 8.81
N GLN A 336 20.84 20.05 8.55
CA GLN A 336 21.90 20.64 7.73
C GLN A 336 21.53 20.60 6.24
N ASP A 337 20.85 19.55 5.78
CA ASP A 337 20.35 19.46 4.40
C ASP A 337 19.25 20.45 4.10
N LEU A 338 18.27 20.57 5.01
CA LEU A 338 17.24 21.61 4.89
C LEU A 338 17.89 22.99 4.94
N SER A 339 18.86 23.23 5.82
CA SER A 339 19.57 24.52 5.87
C SER A 339 20.31 24.84 4.56
N ARG A 340 20.97 23.85 3.94
CA ARG A 340 21.65 24.02 2.65
C ARG A 340 20.66 24.19 1.51
N PHE A 341 19.61 23.38 1.46
CA PHE A 341 18.56 23.49 0.46
C PHE A 341 17.87 24.86 0.53
N PHE A 342 17.55 25.34 1.75
CA PHE A 342 16.99 26.67 1.97
C PHE A 342 18.00 27.79 1.74
N ALA A 343 19.29 27.59 1.96
CA ALA A 343 20.33 28.56 1.64
C ALA A 343 20.57 28.69 0.12
N VAL A 344 20.46 27.59 -0.63
CA VAL A 344 20.65 27.57 -2.09
C VAL A 344 19.41 28.06 -2.83
N ASN A 345 18.22 27.61 -2.42
CA ASN A 345 16.98 27.90 -3.13
C ASN A 345 16.16 29.04 -2.50
N GLY A 346 16.48 29.43 -1.27
CA GLY A 346 15.66 30.36 -0.48
C GLY A 346 14.48 29.66 0.20
N PHE A 347 14.28 29.92 1.49
CA PHE A 347 13.15 29.39 2.27
C PHE A 347 11.79 29.76 1.65
N GLY A 348 11.65 31.01 1.20
CA GLY A 348 10.43 31.51 0.55
C GLY A 348 10.10 30.82 -0.77
N ALA A 349 11.09 30.55 -1.62
CA ALA A 349 10.87 29.85 -2.89
C ALA A 349 10.50 28.38 -2.66
N THR A 350 11.09 27.75 -1.63
CA THR A 350 10.75 26.38 -1.25
C THR A 350 9.31 26.28 -0.75
N LEU A 351 8.87 27.20 0.11
CA LEU A 351 7.47 27.27 0.53
C LEU A 351 6.53 27.54 -0.65
N GLN A 352 6.92 28.40 -1.59
CA GLN A 352 6.14 28.60 -2.81
C GLN A 352 6.00 27.33 -3.64
N HIS A 353 7.05 26.51 -3.77
CA HIS A 353 6.94 25.22 -4.46
C HIS A 353 6.03 24.23 -3.73
N LEU A 354 6.09 24.21 -2.39
CA LEU A 354 5.24 23.35 -1.56
C LEU A 354 3.78 23.81 -1.61
N PHE A 355 3.52 25.11 -1.58
CA PHE A 355 2.19 25.69 -1.77
C PHE A 355 1.67 25.48 -3.19
N LYS A 356 2.53 25.55 -4.22
CA LYS A 356 2.17 25.22 -5.60
C LYS A 356 1.73 23.77 -5.78
N LEU A 357 2.17 22.85 -4.93
CA LEU A 357 1.70 21.46 -4.94
C LEU A 357 0.30 21.28 -4.34
N ILE A 358 -0.14 22.18 -3.45
CA ILE A 358 -1.44 22.06 -2.77
C ILE A 358 -2.63 21.99 -3.74
N PRO A 359 -2.75 22.85 -4.76
CA PRO A 359 -3.83 22.76 -5.75
C PRO A 359 -3.84 21.43 -6.50
N TYR A 360 -2.67 20.88 -6.83
CA TYR A 360 -2.59 19.59 -7.54
C TYR A 360 -2.96 18.42 -6.64
N VAL A 361 -2.53 18.44 -5.37
CA VAL A 361 -2.91 17.42 -4.38
C VAL A 361 -4.40 17.51 -4.06
N ALA A 362 -4.94 18.72 -3.87
CA ALA A 362 -6.36 18.95 -3.63
C ALA A 362 -7.22 18.58 -4.85
N GLY A 363 -6.76 18.90 -6.06
CA GLY A 363 -7.42 18.53 -7.32
C GLY A 363 -7.40 17.01 -7.55
N PHE A 364 -6.29 16.33 -7.24
CA PHE A 364 -6.22 14.88 -7.24
C PHE A 364 -7.23 14.26 -6.27
N ILE A 365 -7.32 14.79 -5.04
CA ILE A 365 -8.30 14.33 -4.04
C ILE A 365 -9.73 14.61 -4.53
N SER A 366 -10.01 15.79 -5.10
CA SER A 366 -11.32 16.15 -5.64
C SER A 366 -11.73 15.22 -6.79
N ASN A 367 -10.83 14.97 -7.75
CA ASN A 367 -11.08 14.05 -8.87
C ASN A 367 -11.24 12.60 -8.39
N PHE A 368 -10.50 12.20 -7.34
CA PHE A 368 -10.68 10.90 -6.72
C PHE A 368 -12.05 10.80 -6.03
N LEU A 369 -12.49 11.84 -5.32
CA LEU A 369 -13.84 11.92 -4.73
C LEU A 369 -14.94 11.92 -5.82
N GLU A 370 -14.71 12.56 -6.97
CA GLU A 370 -15.63 12.55 -8.11
C GLU A 370 -15.65 11.19 -8.83
N PHE A 371 -14.51 10.51 -8.95
CA PHE A 371 -14.45 9.12 -9.40
C PHE A 371 -15.23 8.19 -8.46
N CYS A 372 -15.13 8.40 -7.14
CA CYS A 372 -15.97 7.71 -6.15
C CYS A 372 -17.47 8.06 -6.24
N ARG A 373 -17.85 9.11 -6.97
CA ARG A 373 -19.24 9.52 -7.20
C ARG A 373 -19.90 8.79 -8.37
N LEU A 374 -19.08 8.23 -9.26
CA LEU A 374 -19.50 7.43 -10.43
C LEU A 374 -19.60 5.92 -10.10
N LEU A 375 -19.25 5.55 -8.88
CA LEU A 375 -19.35 4.23 -8.27
C LEU A 375 -20.52 4.22 -7.29
#